data_AF-A0AAX0I5W1-F1
#
_entry.id   AF-A0AAX0I5W1-F1
#
_cell.length_a   1.000
_cell.length_b   1.000
_cell.length_c   1.000
_cell.angle_alpha   90.00
_cell.angle_beta   90.00
_cell.angle_gamma   90.00
#
_symmetry.space_group_name_H-M   'P 1'
#
loop_
_entity.id
_entity.type
_entity.pdbx_description
1 polymer ?
#
loop_
_entity_poly.entity_id
_entity_poly.type
_entity_poly.pdbx_seq_one_letter_code
_entity_poly.pdbx_strand_id
1 'polypeptide(L)'
;MRLTSIALTAALFATLPAHAATMPTLDQIHAAVQAGVAKTQAKTQSSMPFVIKVTSLAGCQDSQEVPGEVVCLVGMSAGMRDAFNVLPLRKEGDTWVGVERKNAKFAGPSPAEAQAMIRAWAKEEVARNPEAAKDVQMQEAQSTMQVKAVNECDVKRKTGYLVCDTELSVPSRPEAIKTELTFMLESGNWRYVPR
;
A
#
# COMPACT_ATOMS: atom_id res chain seq x y z
N MET A 1 -23.65 13.85 -64.51
CA MET A 1 -22.71 13.10 -63.65
C MET A 1 -22.80 13.67 -62.25
N ARG A 2 -23.21 12.85 -61.27
CA ARG A 2 -23.25 13.16 -59.83
C ARG A 2 -21.83 13.07 -59.27
N LEU A 3 -21.49 13.87 -58.25
CA LEU A 3 -20.48 13.62 -57.20
C LEU A 3 -20.65 14.73 -56.13
N THR A 4 -21.58 14.57 -55.18
CA THR A 4 -21.40 14.10 -53.78
C THR A 4 -20.42 14.90 -52.92
N SER A 5 -21.01 15.64 -51.98
CA SER A 5 -20.46 16.36 -50.84
C SER A 5 -19.78 15.47 -49.80
N ILE A 6 -18.77 16.01 -49.09
CA ILE A 6 -18.45 15.62 -47.70
C ILE A 6 -18.05 16.89 -46.93
N ALA A 7 -18.90 17.30 -45.99
CA ALA A 7 -18.58 18.34 -45.00
C ALA A 7 -17.94 17.67 -43.78
N LEU A 8 -16.77 18.16 -43.38
CA LEU A 8 -16.00 17.68 -42.23
C LEU A 8 -16.62 18.21 -40.92
N THR A 9 -17.25 17.35 -40.14
CA THR A 9 -17.67 17.65 -38.77
C THR A 9 -16.51 17.38 -37.81
N ALA A 10 -15.91 18.44 -37.26
CA ALA A 10 -14.91 18.32 -36.21
C ALA A 10 -15.57 17.95 -34.87
N ALA A 11 -15.27 16.76 -34.36
CA ALA A 11 -15.66 16.33 -33.03
C ALA A 11 -14.68 16.89 -31.98
N LEU A 12 -15.15 17.84 -31.17
CA LEU A 12 -14.45 18.30 -29.97
C LEU A 12 -14.56 17.22 -28.89
N PHE A 13 -13.48 16.47 -28.66
CA PHE A 13 -13.35 15.62 -27.49
C PHE A 13 -13.13 16.51 -26.27
N ALA A 14 -14.15 16.63 -25.42
CA ALA A 14 -14.01 17.21 -24.10
C ALA A 14 -13.16 16.27 -23.23
N THR A 15 -11.92 16.65 -22.97
CA THR A 15 -11.05 16.03 -21.97
C THR A 15 -11.54 16.45 -20.59
N LEU A 16 -12.35 15.61 -19.95
CA LEU A 16 -12.63 15.75 -18.52
C LEU A 16 -11.32 15.57 -17.74
N PRO A 17 -10.96 16.47 -16.80
CA PRO A 17 -9.84 16.22 -15.92
C PRO A 17 -10.20 15.04 -15.02
N ALA A 18 -9.49 13.93 -15.20
CA ALA A 18 -9.43 12.89 -14.20
C ALA A 18 -8.95 13.55 -12.90
N HIS A 19 -9.89 13.82 -11.99
CA HIS A 19 -9.55 14.25 -10.64
C HIS A 19 -8.86 13.04 -9.99
N ALA A 20 -7.53 13.02 -10.06
CA ALA A 20 -6.75 12.15 -9.21
C ALA A 20 -7.25 12.39 -7.78
N ALA A 21 -7.80 11.35 -7.15
CA ALA A 21 -8.20 11.41 -5.76
C ALA A 21 -6.95 11.83 -4.98
N THR A 22 -6.93 13.08 -4.51
CA THR A 22 -5.77 13.63 -3.83
C THR A 22 -5.60 12.87 -2.52
N MET A 23 -4.59 12.01 -2.41
CA MET A 23 -4.26 11.32 -1.16
C MET A 23 -4.14 12.33 0.00
N PRO A 24 -4.60 11.99 1.21
CA PRO A 24 -4.54 12.91 2.34
C PRO A 24 -3.09 13.23 2.72
N THR A 25 -2.83 14.49 3.02
CA THR A 25 -1.54 14.91 3.58
C THR A 25 -1.42 14.50 5.05
N LEU A 26 -0.20 14.47 5.59
CA LEU A 26 0.01 14.18 7.01
C LEU A 26 -0.80 15.12 7.93
N ASP A 27 -0.86 16.41 7.60
CA ASP A 27 -1.64 17.39 8.36
C ASP A 27 -3.15 17.09 8.32
N GLN A 28 -3.67 16.67 7.17
CA GLN A 28 -5.07 16.26 7.03
C GLN A 28 -5.35 14.98 7.83
N ILE A 29 -4.40 14.04 7.89
CA ILE A 29 -4.50 12.84 8.72
C ILE A 29 -4.49 13.21 10.21
N HIS A 30 -3.62 14.13 10.63
CA HIS A 30 -3.59 14.65 12.01
C HIS A 30 -4.94 15.23 12.40
N ALA A 31 -5.51 16.09 11.54
CA ALA A 31 -6.82 16.69 11.75
C ALA A 31 -7.93 15.62 11.84
N ALA A 32 -7.94 14.64 10.94
CA ALA A 32 -8.91 13.55 10.92
C ALA A 32 -8.87 12.72 12.21
N VAL A 33 -7.66 12.39 12.70
CA VAL A 33 -7.48 11.63 13.96
C VAL A 33 -7.92 12.46 15.16
N GLN A 34 -7.56 13.74 15.23
CA GLN A 34 -7.98 14.62 16.33
C GLN A 34 -9.50 14.79 16.37
N ALA A 35 -10.15 14.97 15.22
CA ALA A 35 -11.60 15.01 15.11
C ALA A 35 -12.25 13.70 15.57
N GLY A 36 -11.68 12.56 15.19
CA GLY A 36 -12.11 11.23 15.65
C GLY A 36 -12.01 11.08 17.18
N VAL A 37 -10.88 11.47 17.78
CA VAL A 37 -10.67 11.46 19.24
C VAL A 37 -11.71 12.33 19.95
N ALA A 38 -11.91 13.57 19.48
CA ALA A 38 -12.88 14.49 20.06
C ALA A 38 -14.31 13.93 20.00
N LYS A 39 -14.68 13.31 18.86
CA LYS A 39 -15.97 12.64 18.69
C LYS A 39 -16.14 11.47 19.67
N THR A 40 -15.12 10.63 19.85
CA THR A 40 -15.16 9.52 20.81
C THR A 40 -15.26 10.01 22.26
N GLN A 41 -14.51 11.05 22.62
CA GLN A 41 -14.58 11.68 23.95
C GLN A 41 -15.98 12.22 24.24
N ALA A 42 -16.56 12.97 23.29
CA ALA A 42 -17.91 13.50 23.40
C ALA A 42 -18.96 12.38 23.56
N LYS A 43 -18.82 11.28 22.81
CA LYS A 43 -19.73 10.13 22.88
C LYS A 43 -19.63 9.35 24.19
N THR A 44 -18.44 9.26 24.78
CA THR A 44 -18.20 8.44 25.98
C THR A 44 -18.34 9.22 27.29
N GLN A 45 -18.55 10.54 27.24
CA GLN A 45 -18.54 11.44 28.41
C GLN A 45 -17.30 11.22 29.30
N SER A 46 -16.20 10.72 28.71
CA SER A 46 -15.00 10.36 29.46
C SER A 46 -14.21 11.61 29.80
N SER A 47 -13.92 11.81 31.08
CA SER A 47 -13.03 12.86 31.57
C SER A 47 -11.54 12.53 31.40
N MET A 48 -11.20 11.30 30.98
CA MET A 48 -9.82 10.89 30.79
C MET A 48 -9.30 11.34 29.42
N PRO A 49 -8.24 12.18 29.37
CA PRO A 49 -7.67 12.62 28.10
C PRO A 49 -6.87 11.47 27.47
N PHE A 50 -7.50 10.72 26.56
CA PHE A 50 -6.76 9.82 25.66
C PHE A 50 -6.06 10.67 24.59
N VAL A 51 -4.76 10.86 24.74
CA VAL A 51 -3.93 11.56 23.75
C VAL A 51 -3.47 10.55 22.70
N ILE A 52 -4.18 10.51 21.58
CA ILE A 52 -3.76 9.76 20.39
C ILE A 52 -3.06 10.72 19.44
N LYS A 53 -1.84 10.39 19.04
CA LYS A 53 -1.02 11.18 18.12
C LYS A 53 -0.61 10.32 16.94
N VAL A 54 -0.60 10.91 15.75
CA VAL A 54 0.03 10.32 14.57
C VAL A 54 1.49 10.75 14.57
N THR A 55 2.40 9.78 14.57
CA THR A 55 3.85 10.01 14.67
C THR A 55 4.54 9.90 13.32
N SER A 56 3.96 9.15 12.38
CA SER A 56 4.50 8.99 11.03
C SER A 56 3.42 8.58 10.02
N LEU A 57 3.69 8.81 8.74
CA LEU A 57 2.91 8.31 7.60
C LEU A 57 3.86 7.53 6.69
N ALA A 58 3.59 6.24 6.51
CA ALA A 58 4.34 5.39 5.58
C ALA A 58 3.85 5.58 4.13
N GLY A 59 2.54 5.71 3.97
CA GLY A 59 1.87 5.97 2.69
C GLY A 59 0.37 5.76 2.76
N CYS A 60 -0.32 6.22 1.72
CA CYS A 60 -1.77 6.04 1.54
C CYS A 60 -2.03 5.46 0.17
N GLN A 61 -3.15 4.74 0.05
CA GLN A 61 -3.61 4.15 -1.19
C GLN A 61 -5.13 4.01 -1.15
N ASP A 62 -5.73 3.73 -2.31
CA ASP A 62 -7.16 3.46 -2.38
C ASP A 62 -7.52 2.20 -1.59
N SER A 63 -8.68 2.24 -0.93
CA SER A 63 -9.21 1.08 -0.21
C SER A 63 -9.63 0.00 -1.20
N GLN A 64 -9.11 -1.22 -1.01
CA GLN A 64 -9.58 -2.40 -1.75
C GLN A 64 -10.95 -2.90 -1.26
N GLU A 65 -11.36 -2.46 -0.06
CA GLU A 65 -12.60 -2.92 0.59
C GLU A 65 -13.80 -2.02 0.23
N VAL A 66 -13.58 -0.71 0.06
CA VAL A 66 -14.65 0.27 -0.15
C VAL A 66 -14.26 1.33 -1.18
N PRO A 67 -14.95 1.40 -2.34
CA PRO A 67 -14.70 2.42 -3.35
C PRO A 67 -14.87 3.85 -2.80
N GLY A 68 -13.93 4.73 -3.14
CA GLY A 68 -13.95 6.15 -2.73
C GLY A 68 -13.40 6.42 -1.32
N GLU A 69 -13.00 5.37 -0.59
CA GLU A 69 -12.19 5.50 0.62
C GLU A 69 -10.71 5.28 0.32
N VAL A 70 -9.85 5.84 1.16
CA VAL A 70 -8.42 5.57 1.17
C VAL A 70 -8.02 4.91 2.48
N VAL A 71 -6.96 4.12 2.45
CA VAL A 71 -6.33 3.55 3.64
C VAL A 71 -4.91 4.06 3.75
N CYS A 72 -4.54 4.56 4.94
CA CYS A 72 -3.20 5.06 5.21
C CYS A 72 -2.52 4.21 6.27
N LEU A 73 -1.28 3.81 6.02
CA LEU A 73 -0.44 3.14 6.99
C LEU A 73 0.28 4.21 7.83
N VAL A 74 -0.09 4.31 9.10
CA VAL A 74 0.35 5.38 10.00
C VAL A 74 0.95 4.82 11.28
N GLY A 75 2.06 5.42 11.72
CA GLY A 75 2.55 5.26 13.08
C GLY A 75 1.68 6.09 14.02
N MET A 76 1.22 5.49 15.11
CA MET A 76 0.39 6.16 16.10
C MET A 76 0.87 5.86 17.52
N SER A 77 0.83 6.88 18.36
CA SER A 77 1.13 6.87 19.78
C SER A 77 -0.16 7.02 20.58
N ALA A 78 -0.40 6.15 21.55
CA ALA A 78 -1.40 6.31 22.59
C ALA A 78 -0.75 6.14 23.98
N GLY A 79 -0.40 7.25 24.63
CA GLY A 79 0.41 7.23 25.85
C GLY A 79 1.83 6.72 25.57
N MET A 80 2.25 5.63 26.23
CA MET A 80 3.55 4.99 26.01
C MET A 80 3.52 3.87 24.94
N ARG A 81 2.38 3.67 24.27
CA ARG A 81 2.21 2.60 23.28
C ARG A 81 2.30 3.17 21.88
N ASP A 82 3.35 2.80 21.18
CA ASP A 82 3.52 3.07 19.76
C ASP A 82 3.16 1.85 18.92
N ALA A 83 2.39 2.06 17.87
CA ALA A 83 2.05 1.02 16.91
C ALA A 83 1.73 1.62 15.55
N PHE A 84 2.05 0.87 14.49
CA PHE A 84 1.52 1.08 13.16
C PHE A 84 0.10 0.54 13.07
N ASN A 85 -0.77 1.31 12.43
CA ASN A 85 -2.16 0.96 12.17
C ASN A 85 -2.54 1.36 10.74
N VAL A 86 -3.52 0.65 10.19
CA VAL A 86 -4.18 1.02 8.94
C VAL A 86 -5.36 1.93 9.30
N LEU A 87 -5.34 3.16 8.82
CA LEU A 87 -6.36 4.17 9.07
C LEU A 87 -7.20 4.40 7.81
N PRO A 88 -8.45 3.94 7.78
CA PRO A 88 -9.39 4.25 6.71
C PRO A 88 -9.88 5.68 6.83
N LEU A 89 -9.85 6.39 5.71
CA LEU A 89 -10.27 7.77 5.59
C LEU A 89 -11.24 7.92 4.42
N ARG A 90 -12.22 8.78 4.60
CA ARG A 90 -13.16 9.18 3.55
C ARG A 90 -13.11 10.68 3.37
N LYS A 91 -13.22 11.13 2.13
CA LYS A 91 -13.35 12.56 1.82
C LYS A 91 -14.82 12.98 1.96
N GLU A 92 -15.08 13.94 2.84
CA GLU A 92 -16.39 14.58 3.03
C GLU A 92 -16.24 16.07 2.71
N GLY A 93 -16.72 16.47 1.53
CA GLY A 93 -16.42 17.79 0.98
C GLY A 93 -14.92 17.96 0.77
N ASP A 94 -14.34 18.96 1.42
CA ASP A 94 -12.89 19.24 1.38
C ASP A 94 -12.11 18.65 2.56
N THR A 95 -12.79 17.91 3.46
CA THR A 95 -12.18 17.38 4.69
C THR A 95 -12.04 15.87 4.63
N TRP A 96 -10.92 15.35 5.14
CA TRP A 96 -10.75 13.92 5.38
C TRP A 96 -11.25 13.56 6.77
N VAL A 97 -12.04 12.50 6.87
CA VAL A 97 -12.58 12.00 8.13
C VAL A 97 -12.22 10.54 8.35
N GLY A 98 -11.95 10.18 9.60
CA GLY A 98 -11.73 8.80 10.02
C GLY A 98 -12.99 7.95 9.91
N VAL A 99 -12.87 6.77 9.29
CA VAL A 99 -13.96 5.79 9.22
C VAL A 99 -13.70 4.68 10.25
N GLU A 100 -14.68 4.40 11.09
CA GLU A 100 -14.59 3.32 12.07
C GLU A 100 -14.67 1.96 11.35
N ARG A 101 -13.53 1.32 11.16
CA ARG A 101 -13.43 -0.07 10.66
C ARG A 101 -12.38 -0.83 11.45
N LYS A 102 -12.78 -1.99 11.96
CA LYS A 102 -11.84 -2.92 12.59
C LYS A 102 -11.15 -3.72 11.48
N ASN A 103 -9.85 -3.94 11.64
CA ASN A 103 -9.05 -4.80 10.75
C ASN A 103 -9.03 -4.35 9.28
N ALA A 104 -9.08 -3.03 9.02
CA ALA A 104 -8.93 -2.51 7.68
C ALA A 104 -7.64 -3.02 7.03
N LYS A 105 -7.74 -3.42 5.77
CA LYS A 105 -6.64 -4.03 5.04
C LYS A 105 -5.81 -2.98 4.32
N PHE A 106 -4.52 -3.28 4.18
CA PHE A 106 -3.58 -2.48 3.39
C PHE A 106 -2.90 -3.43 2.41
N ALA A 107 -3.11 -3.19 1.12
CA ALA A 107 -2.50 -3.94 0.04
C ALA A 107 -0.97 -3.88 0.11
N GLY A 108 -0.33 -5.00 -0.20
CA GLY A 108 1.10 -5.05 -0.47
C GLY A 108 1.46 -4.46 -1.84
N PRO A 109 2.73 -4.57 -2.25
CA PRO A 109 3.16 -4.24 -3.59
C PRO A 109 2.41 -5.08 -4.64
N SER A 110 2.31 -4.56 -5.86
CA SER A 110 1.87 -5.38 -7.00
C SER A 110 2.85 -6.54 -7.24
N PRO A 111 2.42 -7.63 -7.89
CA PRO A 111 3.32 -8.74 -8.24
C PRO A 111 4.55 -8.29 -9.05
N ALA A 112 4.38 -7.31 -9.94
CA ALA A 112 5.47 -6.76 -10.74
C ALA A 112 6.49 -5.99 -9.88
N GLU A 113 6.01 -5.15 -8.95
CA GLU A 113 6.88 -4.45 -7.98
C GLU A 113 7.61 -5.44 -7.07
N ALA A 114 6.88 -6.41 -6.51
CA ALA A 114 7.47 -7.47 -5.69
C ALA A 114 8.58 -8.21 -6.43
N GLN A 115 8.32 -8.60 -7.69
CA GLN A 115 9.31 -9.29 -8.50
C GLN A 115 10.54 -8.43 -8.81
N ALA A 116 10.35 -7.14 -9.09
CA ALA A 116 11.46 -6.22 -9.30
C ALA A 116 12.32 -6.09 -8.03
N MET A 117 11.70 -5.95 -6.86
CA MET A 117 12.42 -5.83 -5.59
C MET A 117 13.19 -7.10 -5.21
N ILE A 118 12.60 -8.28 -5.39
CA ILE A 118 13.28 -9.56 -5.10
C ILE A 118 14.47 -9.75 -6.04
N ARG A 119 14.31 -9.44 -7.34
CA ARG A 119 15.41 -9.50 -8.31
C ARG A 119 16.53 -8.52 -7.98
N ALA A 120 16.17 -7.29 -7.60
CA ALA A 120 17.14 -6.28 -7.18
C ALA A 120 17.93 -6.75 -5.97
N TRP A 121 17.25 -7.26 -4.94
CA TRP A 121 17.90 -7.86 -3.76
C TRP A 121 18.81 -9.03 -4.14
N ALA A 122 18.33 -9.98 -4.96
CA ALA A 122 19.14 -11.14 -5.36
C ALA A 122 20.38 -10.74 -6.18
N LYS A 123 20.27 -9.69 -7.02
CA LYS A 123 21.41 -9.12 -7.74
C LYS A 123 22.44 -8.51 -6.80
N GLU A 124 21.98 -7.74 -5.82
CA GLU A 124 22.85 -7.12 -4.82
C GLU A 124 23.54 -8.17 -3.95
N GLU A 125 22.81 -9.21 -3.54
CA GLU A 125 23.35 -10.27 -2.69
C GLU A 125 24.42 -11.10 -3.40
N VAL A 126 24.20 -11.47 -4.66
CA VAL A 126 25.22 -12.15 -5.48
C VAL A 126 26.45 -11.28 -5.72
N ALA A 127 26.26 -9.96 -5.87
CA ALA A 127 27.39 -9.03 -6.01
C ALA A 127 28.21 -8.91 -4.72
N ARG A 128 27.56 -9.04 -3.55
CA ARG A 128 28.23 -9.00 -2.23
C ARG A 128 28.85 -10.33 -1.82
N ASN A 129 28.25 -11.45 -2.22
CA ASN A 129 28.64 -12.79 -1.82
C ASN A 129 28.79 -13.71 -3.04
N PRO A 130 30.02 -13.97 -3.53
CA PRO A 130 30.26 -14.86 -4.66
C PRO A 130 29.76 -16.30 -4.47
N GLU A 131 29.60 -16.78 -3.24
CA GLU A 131 29.01 -18.11 -2.99
C GLU A 131 27.50 -18.10 -3.23
N ALA A 132 26.81 -16.96 -3.02
CA ALA A 132 25.41 -16.81 -3.40
C ALA A 132 25.22 -16.91 -4.92
N ALA A 133 26.24 -16.59 -5.72
CA ALA A 133 26.21 -16.79 -7.18
C ALA A 133 26.10 -18.27 -7.59
N LYS A 134 26.55 -19.18 -6.73
CA LYS A 134 26.50 -20.63 -6.95
C LYS A 134 25.21 -21.26 -6.44
N ASP A 135 24.41 -20.52 -5.68
CA ASP A 135 23.12 -20.99 -5.18
C ASP A 135 22.06 -20.96 -6.30
N VAL A 136 21.49 -22.13 -6.59
CA VAL A 136 20.45 -22.29 -7.62
C VAL A 136 19.23 -21.43 -7.31
N GLN A 137 18.84 -21.27 -6.04
CA GLN A 137 17.69 -20.44 -5.67
C GLN A 137 17.95 -18.96 -5.95
N MET A 138 19.20 -18.51 -5.77
CA MET A 138 19.58 -17.12 -6.10
C MET A 138 19.60 -16.90 -7.61
N GLN A 139 20.08 -17.87 -8.39
CA GLN A 139 20.02 -17.81 -9.85
C GLN A 139 18.57 -17.79 -10.36
N GLU A 140 17.70 -18.62 -9.78
CA GLU A 140 16.27 -18.63 -10.09
C GLU A 140 15.63 -17.29 -9.72
N ALA A 141 15.87 -16.77 -8.51
CA ALA A 141 15.35 -15.48 -8.05
C ALA A 141 15.75 -14.32 -8.97
N GLN A 142 16.98 -14.34 -9.51
CA GLN A 142 17.48 -13.31 -10.42
C GLN A 142 16.85 -13.37 -11.81
N SER A 143 16.50 -14.57 -12.31
CA SER A 143 16.24 -14.75 -13.74
C SER A 143 14.85 -15.34 -14.05
N THR A 144 14.53 -16.48 -13.46
CA THR A 144 13.40 -17.31 -13.90
C THR A 144 12.21 -17.33 -12.94
N MET A 145 12.42 -17.01 -11.66
CA MET A 145 11.37 -16.89 -10.67
C MET A 145 10.39 -15.79 -11.07
N GLN A 146 9.09 -16.09 -10.91
CA GLN A 146 8.01 -15.12 -11.09
C GLN A 146 7.15 -15.02 -9.85
N VAL A 147 6.78 -13.79 -9.48
CA VAL A 147 5.74 -13.53 -8.49
C VAL A 147 4.42 -13.53 -9.23
N LYS A 148 3.58 -14.52 -8.95
CA LYS A 148 2.26 -14.69 -9.58
C LYS A 148 1.19 -13.88 -8.86
N ALA A 149 1.26 -13.86 -7.54
CA ALA A 149 0.33 -13.12 -6.71
C ALA A 149 1.01 -12.62 -5.43
N VAL A 150 0.51 -11.48 -4.96
CA VAL A 150 0.74 -10.95 -3.61
C VAL A 150 -0.65 -10.75 -3.04
N ASN A 151 -0.99 -11.58 -2.07
CA ASN A 151 -2.30 -11.65 -1.44
C ASN A 151 -2.17 -11.34 0.04
N GLU A 152 -3.32 -11.06 0.67
CA GLU A 152 -3.50 -11.01 2.13
C GLU A 152 -2.28 -10.51 2.92
N CYS A 153 -2.17 -9.19 3.02
CA CYS A 153 -1.07 -8.58 3.77
C CYS A 153 -1.50 -8.18 5.17
N ASP A 154 -0.73 -8.61 6.16
CA ASP A 154 -0.91 -8.25 7.56
C ASP A 154 0.19 -7.28 8.02
N VAL A 155 -0.24 -6.16 8.60
CA VAL A 155 0.65 -5.15 9.15
C VAL A 155 1.20 -5.61 10.51
N LYS A 156 2.51 -5.75 10.61
CA LYS A 156 3.22 -5.94 11.88
C LYS A 156 3.23 -4.62 12.65
N ARG A 157 2.36 -4.50 13.65
CA ARG A 157 2.15 -3.26 14.43
C ARG A 157 3.43 -2.62 15.00
N LYS A 158 4.46 -3.40 15.30
CA LYS A 158 5.71 -2.86 15.86
C LYS A 158 6.59 -2.15 14.82
N THR A 159 6.60 -2.63 13.58
CA THR A 159 7.54 -2.18 12.54
C THR A 159 6.86 -1.49 11.37
N GLY A 160 5.55 -1.67 11.21
CA GLY A 160 4.81 -1.22 10.02
C GLY A 160 5.06 -2.09 8.79
N TYR A 161 5.80 -3.18 8.92
CA TYR A 161 6.05 -4.09 7.79
C TYR A 161 4.79 -4.86 7.45
N LEU A 162 4.61 -5.15 6.17
CA LEU A 162 3.55 -6.00 5.67
C LEU A 162 4.13 -7.38 5.41
N VAL A 163 3.58 -8.38 6.09
CA VAL A 163 3.81 -9.78 5.75
C VAL A 163 2.67 -10.20 4.84
N CYS A 164 2.98 -10.56 3.61
CA CYS A 164 2.01 -10.90 2.59
C CYS A 164 2.18 -12.35 2.16
N ASP A 165 1.07 -13.04 1.97
CA ASP A 165 1.06 -14.32 1.29
C ASP A 165 1.41 -14.12 -0.18
N THR A 166 2.38 -14.88 -0.67
CA THR A 166 2.85 -14.77 -2.06
C THR A 166 2.85 -16.12 -2.75
N GLU A 167 2.48 -16.09 -4.02
CA GLU A 167 2.58 -17.25 -4.89
C GLU A 167 3.72 -17.01 -5.88
N LEU A 168 4.70 -17.90 -5.85
CA LEU A 168 5.87 -17.86 -6.71
C LEU A 168 5.82 -19.03 -7.70
N SER A 169 6.37 -18.84 -8.89
CA SER A 169 6.64 -19.94 -9.81
C SER A 169 8.10 -19.94 -10.22
N VAL A 170 8.73 -21.10 -10.25
CA VAL A 170 10.07 -21.31 -10.80
C VAL A 170 10.01 -22.45 -11.81
N PRO A 171 10.75 -22.43 -12.92
CA PRO A 171 10.67 -23.49 -13.94
C PRO A 171 11.02 -24.89 -13.41
N SER A 172 11.86 -24.98 -12.38
CA SER A 172 12.25 -26.23 -11.74
C SER A 172 11.11 -26.90 -10.96
N ARG A 173 10.01 -26.17 -10.67
CA ARG A 173 8.85 -26.70 -9.96
C ARG A 173 7.56 -26.40 -10.74
N PRO A 174 6.82 -27.43 -11.17
CA PRO A 174 5.57 -27.24 -11.91
C PRO A 174 4.45 -26.64 -11.04
N GLU A 175 4.52 -26.82 -9.72
CA GLU A 175 3.56 -26.29 -8.77
C GLU A 175 3.94 -24.89 -8.27
N ALA A 176 2.93 -24.05 -8.02
CA ALA A 176 3.14 -22.75 -7.40
C ALA A 176 3.64 -22.91 -5.96
N ILE A 177 4.69 -22.17 -5.62
CA ILE A 177 5.27 -22.12 -4.28
C ILE A 177 4.54 -21.03 -3.50
N LYS A 178 3.85 -21.43 -2.43
CA LYS A 178 3.23 -20.50 -1.48
C LYS A 178 4.21 -20.19 -0.36
N THR A 179 4.48 -18.91 -0.13
CA THR A 179 5.38 -18.44 0.93
C THR A 179 5.00 -17.04 1.35
N GLU A 180 5.33 -16.62 2.57
CA GLU A 180 5.11 -15.22 2.97
C GLU A 180 6.38 -14.39 2.71
N LEU A 181 6.21 -13.27 2.03
CA LEU A 181 7.27 -12.29 1.84
C LEU A 181 6.97 -11.04 2.67
N THR A 182 8.02 -10.41 3.20
CA THR A 182 7.89 -9.20 4.00
C THR A 182 8.28 -7.99 3.19
N PHE A 183 7.44 -6.96 3.24
CA PHE A 183 7.63 -5.70 2.55
C PHE A 183 7.51 -4.54 3.52
N MET A 184 8.20 -3.46 3.21
CA MET A 184 8.11 -2.19 3.92
C MET A 184 7.68 -1.11 2.93
N LEU A 185 6.73 -0.28 3.33
CA LEU A 185 6.37 0.92 2.58
C LEU A 185 7.03 2.13 3.26
N GLU A 186 7.79 2.91 2.51
CA GLU A 186 8.43 4.13 3.00
C GLU A 186 8.25 5.26 2.00
N SER A 187 7.56 6.33 2.43
CA SER A 187 7.24 7.49 1.60
C SER A 187 6.60 7.09 0.25
N GLY A 188 5.69 6.11 0.29
CA GLY A 188 5.02 5.58 -0.90
C GLY A 188 5.85 4.62 -1.77
N ASN A 189 7.09 4.31 -1.39
CA ASN A 189 7.94 3.37 -2.13
C ASN A 189 8.04 2.03 -1.39
N TRP A 190 7.86 0.94 -2.14
CA TRP A 190 8.00 -0.40 -1.62
C TRP A 190 9.46 -0.83 -1.53
N ARG A 191 9.78 -1.60 -0.47
CA ARG A 191 11.06 -2.30 -0.31
C ARG A 191 10.83 -3.73 0.16
N TYR A 192 11.53 -4.68 -0.45
CA TYR A 192 11.58 -6.06 0.04
C TYR A 192 12.47 -6.15 1.29
N VAL A 193 11.97 -6.87 2.31
CA VAL A 193 12.70 -7.14 3.55
C VAL A 193 13.01 -8.64 3.58
N PRO A 194 14.26 -9.05 3.28
CA PRO A 194 14.66 -10.45 3.37
C PRO A 194 14.51 -10.93 4.83
N ARG A 195 14.15 -12.20 4.99
CA ARG A 195 14.05 -12.86 6.31
C ARG A 195 15.43 -13.11 6.91
#